data_AF-A0A7L4Y6T3-F1
#
_entry.id   AF-A0A7L4Y6T3-F1
#
_cell.length_a   1.000
_cell.length_b   1.000
_cell.length_c   1.000
_cell.angle_alpha   90.00
_cell.angle_beta   90.00
_cell.angle_gamma   90.00
#
_symmetry.space_group_name_H-M   'P 1'
#
loop_
_entity.id
_entity.type
_entity.pdbx_description
1 polymer ?
#
loop_
_entity_poly.entity_id
_entity_poly.type
_entity_poly.pdbx_seq_one_letter_code
_entity_poly.pdbx_strand_id
1 'polypeptide(L)'
;MEDRTDPVEIIARVGGTDPQRALEVWAHLAIRAGWNVTPVADAGPPSAPTECGVVEVEGLRYRVHVGPRVRHLLMEVVDGQMTQRAILNAAAWAEPEVSPQSAPTFLEG
;
A
#
# COMPACT_ATOMS: atom_id res chain seq x y z
N MET A 1 -20.19 13.52 -7.21
CA MET A 1 -19.34 13.10 -6.08
C MET A 1 -18.56 11.93 -6.59
N GLU A 2 -17.23 12.04 -6.66
CA GLU A 2 -16.39 10.93 -7.13
C GLU A 2 -16.43 9.84 -6.05
N ASP A 3 -17.24 8.81 -6.26
CA ASP A 3 -17.41 7.64 -5.37
C ASP A 3 -16.22 6.66 -5.54
N ARG A 4 -15.00 7.20 -5.65
CA ARG A 4 -13.78 6.39 -5.79
C ARG A 4 -13.05 6.33 -4.45
N THR A 5 -12.65 5.13 -4.05
CA THR A 5 -11.82 4.91 -2.86
C THR A 5 -10.51 5.65 -3.01
N ASP A 6 -10.10 6.42 -2.01
CA ASP A 6 -8.82 7.15 -2.04
C ASP A 6 -7.65 6.15 -2.14
N PRO A 7 -6.58 6.44 -2.89
CA PRO A 7 -5.44 5.52 -3.04
C PRO A 7 -4.86 5.06 -1.69
N VAL A 8 -4.84 5.91 -0.66
CA VAL A 8 -4.29 5.53 0.66
C VAL A 8 -5.21 4.57 1.42
N GLU A 9 -6.48 4.51 1.06
CA GLU A 9 -7.48 3.61 1.64
C GLU A 9 -7.49 2.23 0.96
N ILE A 10 -6.84 2.09 -0.19
CA ILE A 10 -6.74 0.82 -0.91
C ILE A 10 -5.75 -0.10 -0.21
N ILE A 11 -6.28 -1.14 0.44
CA ILE A 11 -5.51 -2.22 1.07
C ILE A 11 -5.60 -3.49 0.23
N ALA A 12 -4.51 -3.82 -0.46
CA ALA A 12 -4.45 -4.97 -1.36
C ALA A 12 -3.97 -6.23 -0.62
N ARG A 13 -4.87 -7.18 -0.35
CA ARG A 13 -4.48 -8.45 0.30
C ARG A 13 -3.60 -9.27 -0.64
N VAL A 14 -2.43 -9.69 -0.17
CA VAL A 14 -1.47 -10.46 -0.96
C VAL A 14 -1.08 -11.75 -0.23
N GLY A 15 -0.81 -12.82 -0.99
CA GLY A 15 -0.45 -14.14 -0.43
C GLY A 15 0.97 -14.26 0.11
N GLY A 16 1.72 -13.17 0.16
CA GLY A 16 3.13 -13.12 0.56
C GLY A 16 3.69 -11.70 0.48
N THR A 17 5.00 -11.55 0.67
CA THR A 17 5.70 -10.24 0.66
C THR A 17 6.56 -10.05 -0.58
N ASP A 18 6.20 -10.69 -1.70
CA ASP A 18 6.88 -10.45 -2.98
C ASP A 18 6.59 -9.01 -3.44
N PRO A 19 7.63 -8.15 -3.58
CA PRO A 19 7.43 -6.72 -3.79
C PRO A 19 6.83 -6.41 -5.16
N GLN A 20 7.27 -7.10 -6.20
CA GLN A 20 6.76 -6.87 -7.55
C GLN A 20 5.27 -7.23 -7.63
N ARG A 21 4.89 -8.41 -7.13
CA ARG A 21 3.50 -8.84 -7.12
C ARG A 21 2.63 -7.92 -6.27
N ALA A 22 3.14 -7.46 -5.13
CA ALA A 22 2.42 -6.54 -4.26
C ALA A 22 2.11 -5.20 -4.94
N LEU A 23 3.11 -4.64 -5.64
CA LEU A 23 2.96 -3.42 -6.44
C LEU A 23 1.92 -3.59 -7.55
N GLU A 24 2.02 -4.68 -8.32
CA GLU A 24 1.08 -4.99 -9.41
C GLU A 24 -0.37 -5.13 -8.91
N VAL A 25 -0.57 -5.85 -7.80
CA VAL A 25 -1.92 -6.08 -7.24
C VAL A 25 -2.51 -4.78 -6.70
N TRP A 26 -1.73 -3.96 -6.01
CA TRP A 26 -2.20 -2.65 -5.53
C TRP A 26 -2.58 -1.74 -6.71
N ALA A 27 -1.70 -1.63 -7.73
CA ALA A 27 -1.96 -0.82 -8.92
C ALA A 27 -3.22 -1.28 -9.67
N HIS A 28 -3.42 -2.59 -9.79
CA HIS A 28 -4.62 -3.16 -10.38
C HIS A 28 -5.90 -2.74 -9.63
N LEU A 29 -5.88 -2.73 -8.29
CA LEU A 29 -7.03 -2.30 -7.49
C LEU A 29 -7.29 -0.80 -7.62
N ALA A 30 -6.24 0.03 -7.65
CA ALA A 30 -6.36 1.47 -7.87
C ALA A 30 -6.95 1.78 -9.27
N ILE A 31 -6.49 1.10 -10.32
CA ILE A 31 -7.06 1.21 -11.67
C ILE A 31 -8.54 0.80 -11.67
N ARG A 32 -8.89 -0.30 -10.97
CA ARG A 32 -10.29 -0.73 -10.83
C ARG A 32 -11.17 0.25 -10.05
N ALA A 33 -10.59 1.01 -9.11
CA ALA A 33 -11.26 2.09 -8.40
C ALA A 33 -11.40 3.38 -9.25
N GLY A 34 -10.85 3.39 -10.47
CA GLY A 34 -10.98 4.51 -11.41
C GLY A 34 -9.80 5.47 -11.42
N TRP A 35 -8.66 5.08 -10.84
CA TRP A 35 -7.45 5.89 -10.86
C TRP A 35 -6.58 5.60 -12.09
N ASN A 36 -5.95 6.64 -12.64
CA ASN A 36 -4.86 6.47 -13.59
C ASN A 36 -3.55 6.29 -12.84
N VAL A 37 -2.90 5.13 -13.00
CA VAL A 37 -1.70 4.74 -12.26
C VAL A 37 -0.55 4.45 -13.23
N THR A 38 0.60 5.10 -13.03
CA THR A 38 1.81 4.90 -13.82
C THR A 38 2.99 4.54 -12.92
N PRO A 39 3.76 3.47 -13.22
CA PRO A 39 4.95 3.14 -12.44
C PRO A 39 6.08 4.16 -12.68
N VAL A 40 6.82 4.51 -11.63
CA VAL A 40 7.98 5.41 -11.70
C VAL A 40 9.25 4.56 -11.75
N ALA A 41 9.90 4.47 -12.92
CA ALA A 41 11.08 3.63 -13.12
C ALA A 41 12.33 4.12 -12.36
N ASP A 42 12.52 5.44 -12.24
CA ASP A 42 13.69 6.07 -11.64
C ASP A 42 13.37 6.70 -10.27
N ALA A 43 12.65 5.97 -9.41
CA ALA A 43 12.23 6.47 -8.11
C ALA A 43 13.37 6.61 -7.07
N GLY A 44 14.58 6.15 -7.40
CA GLY A 44 15.71 6.09 -6.49
C GLY A 44 15.68 4.84 -5.60
N PRO A 45 16.58 4.76 -4.60
CA PRO A 45 16.61 3.63 -3.67
C PRO A 45 15.37 3.64 -2.76
N PRO A 46 14.91 2.47 -2.29
CA PRO A 46 13.78 2.38 -1.40
C PRO A 46 14.04 3.14 -0.09
N SER A 47 13.04 3.89 0.37
CA SER A 47 13.09 4.66 1.61
C SER A 47 12.83 3.81 2.86
N ALA A 48 12.20 2.64 2.68
CA ALA A 48 11.85 1.70 3.75
C ALA A 48 12.01 0.24 3.29
N PRO A 49 12.27 -0.71 4.22
CA PRO A 49 12.41 -2.13 3.89
C PRO A 49 11.11 -2.78 3.38
N THR A 50 9.97 -2.14 3.62
CA THR A 50 8.66 -2.57 3.13
C THR A 50 8.33 -2.00 1.75
N GLU A 51 9.11 -1.04 1.25
CA GLU A 51 8.85 -0.37 -0.02
C GLU A 51 9.04 -1.34 -1.20
N CYS A 52 8.04 -1.39 -2.06
CA CYS A 52 8.00 -2.24 -3.26
C CYS A 52 8.25 -1.45 -4.55
N GLY A 53 8.01 -0.14 -4.50
CA GLY A 53 8.19 0.76 -5.63
C GLY A 53 7.35 2.03 -5.48
N VAL A 54 7.48 2.92 -6.46
CA VAL A 54 6.76 4.20 -6.51
C VAL A 54 5.87 4.23 -7.74
N VAL A 55 4.68 4.76 -7.56
CA VAL A 55 3.70 5.00 -8.62
C VAL A 55 3.28 6.46 -8.59
N GLU A 56 2.90 6.97 -9.75
CA GLU A 56 2.20 8.23 -9.88
C GLU A 56 0.71 7.94 -10.12
N VAL A 57 -0.13 8.62 -9.35
CA VAL A 57 -1.58 8.55 -9.44
C VAL A 57 -2.09 9.96 -9.71
N GLU A 58 -2.57 10.20 -10.93
CA GLU A 58 -3.05 11.52 -11.38
C GLU A 58 -2.09 12.69 -11.09
N GLY A 59 -0.78 12.46 -11.23
CA GLY A 59 0.27 13.46 -10.99
C GLY A 59 0.76 13.57 -9.54
N LEU A 60 0.23 12.76 -8.61
CA LEU A 60 0.71 12.64 -7.24
C LEU A 60 1.51 11.36 -7.06
N ARG A 61 2.67 11.43 -6.41
CA ARG A 61 3.51 10.26 -6.16
C ARG A 61 3.11 9.54 -4.89
N TYR A 62 3.09 8.21 -4.96
CA TYR A 62 2.82 7.31 -3.87
C TYR A 62 3.90 6.24 -3.80
N ARG A 63 4.41 6.00 -2.59
CA ARG A 63 5.22 4.83 -2.27
C ARG A 63 4.28 3.69 -1.93
N VAL A 64 4.48 2.55 -2.59
CA VAL A 64 3.73 1.33 -2.30
C VAL A 64 4.58 0.44 -1.42
N HIS A 65 3.98 -0.04 -0.34
CA HIS A 65 4.61 -0.89 0.66
C HIS A 65 3.95 -2.27 0.71
N VAL A 66 4.66 -3.28 1.18
CA VAL A 66 4.13 -4.62 1.50
C VAL A 66 4.54 -5.05 2.90
N GLY A 67 3.65 -5.73 3.60
CA GLY A 67 3.91 -6.27 4.93
C GLY A 67 2.66 -6.71 5.68
N PRO A 68 2.80 -7.22 6.92
CA PRO A 68 1.67 -7.67 7.73
C PRO A 68 0.77 -6.50 8.11
N ARG A 69 -0.47 -6.46 7.60
CA ARG A 69 -1.38 -5.32 7.84
C ARG A 69 -2.84 -5.71 8.03
N VAL A 70 -3.26 -6.88 7.51
CA VAL A 70 -4.67 -7.29 7.55
C VAL A 70 -4.87 -8.38 8.60
N ARG A 71 -5.73 -8.12 9.58
CA ARG A 71 -6.13 -9.12 10.58
C ARG A 71 -6.97 -10.22 9.93
N HIS A 72 -6.63 -11.46 10.25
CA HIS A 72 -7.32 -12.65 9.76
C HIS A 72 -7.44 -13.69 10.89
N LEU A 73 -8.56 -14.42 10.92
CA LEU A 73 -8.75 -15.55 11.83
C LEU A 73 -8.34 -16.83 11.09
N LEU A 74 -7.23 -17.42 11.50
CA LEU A 74 -6.81 -18.72 11.03
C LEU A 74 -7.51 -19.81 11.85
N MET A 75 -8.09 -20.77 11.14
CA MET A 75 -8.58 -22.00 11.74
C MET A 75 -7.49 -23.07 11.61
N GLU A 76 -7.03 -23.63 12.72
CA GLU A 76 -6.03 -24.69 12.74
C GLU A 76 -6.48 -25.87 13.60
N VAL A 77 -6.07 -27.09 13.25
CA VAL A 77 -6.32 -28.27 14.09
C VAL A 77 -5.06 -28.54 14.92
N VAL A 78 -5.18 -28.37 16.23
CA VAL A 78 -4.12 -28.60 17.20
C VAL A 78 -4.60 -29.70 18.13
N ASP A 79 -3.85 -30.80 18.22
CA ASP A 79 -4.22 -31.98 19.03
C ASP A 79 -5.63 -32.53 18.75
N GLY A 80 -6.04 -32.50 17.48
CA GLY A 80 -7.38 -32.96 17.05
C GLY A 80 -8.52 -32.00 17.37
N GLN A 81 -8.25 -30.84 17.99
CA GLN A 81 -9.23 -29.80 18.26
C GLN A 81 -9.08 -28.63 17.29
N MET A 82 -10.21 -28.12 16.80
CA MET A 82 -10.22 -26.94 15.94
C MET A 82 -10.07 -25.67 16.80
N THR A 83 -8.96 -24.96 16.58
CA THR A 83 -8.57 -23.75 17.32
C THR A 83 -8.61 -22.54 16.40
N GLN A 84 -9.02 -21.39 16.94
CA GLN A 84 -8.99 -20.10 16.27
C GLN A 84 -7.80 -19.27 16.72
N ARG A 85 -7.06 -18.73 15.76
CA ARG A 85 -5.92 -17.86 16.04
C ARG A 85 -5.97 -16.60 15.19
N ALA A 86 -5.80 -15.44 15.82
CA ALA A 86 -5.63 -14.19 15.11
C ALA A 86 -4.21 -14.10 14.53
N ILE A 87 -4.12 -13.88 13.22
CA ILE A 87 -2.87 -13.64 12.50
C ILE A 87 -2.94 -12.35 11.68
N LEU A 88 -1.79 -11.83 11.28
CA LEU A 88 -1.70 -10.75 10.29
C LEU A 88 -1.28 -11.34 8.95
N ASN A 89 -2.13 -11.21 7.94
CA ASN A 89 -1.78 -11.50 6.56
C ASN A 89 -1.08 -10.31 5.92
N ALA A 90 -0.25 -10.62 4.93
CA ALA A 90 0.43 -9.61 4.13
C ALA A 90 -0.60 -8.81 3.29
N ALA A 91 -0.38 -7.52 3.21
CA ALA A 91 -1.10 -6.63 2.31
C ALA A 91 -0.17 -5.56 1.77
N ALA A 92 -0.55 -5.00 0.62
CA ALA A 92 0.08 -3.82 0.05
C ALA A 92 -0.77 -2.57 0.31
N TRP A 93 -0.12 -1.45 0.55
CA TRP A 93 -0.77 -0.15 0.77
C TRP A 93 0.10 0.98 0.21
N ALA A 94 -0.51 2.14 -0.04
CA ALA A 94 0.18 3.32 -0.53
C ALA A 94 0.30 4.40 0.54
N GLU A 95 1.42 5.12 0.51
CA GLU A 95 1.67 6.33 1.30
C GLU A 95 2.07 7.46 0.35
N PRO A 96 1.48 8.66 0.47
CA PRO A 96 1.80 9.77 -0.42
C PRO A 96 3.22 10.29 -0.15
N GLU A 97 3.95 10.63 -1.21
CA GLU A 97 5.22 11.33 -1.09
C GLU A 97 4.96 12.79 -0.71
N VAL A 98 5.04 13.11 0.58
CA VAL A 98 4.97 14.51 1.02
C VAL A 98 6.29 15.19 0.67
N SER A 99 6.32 15.92 -0.45
CA SER A 99 7.44 16.79 -0.76
C SER A 99 7.47 17.94 0.26
N PRO A 100 8.61 18.25 0.92
CA PRO A 100 8.70 19.31 1.93
C PRO A 100 8.51 20.73 1.39
N GLN A 101 8.18 20.91 0.11
CA GLN A 101 8.06 22.21 -0.56
C GLN A 101 6.68 22.87 -0.39
N SER A 102 5.93 22.55 0.66
CA SER A 102 4.64 23.19 0.95
C SER A 102 4.38 23.42 2.44
N ALA A 103 5.43 23.57 3.24
CA ALA A 103 5.26 24.33 4.47
C ALA A 103 5.13 25.81 4.08
N PRO A 104 4.00 26.50 4.32
CA PRO A 104 3.97 27.95 4.20
C PRO A 104 5.00 28.48 5.20
N THR A 105 6.04 29.14 4.69
CA THR A 105 6.95 29.91 5.53
C THR A 105 6.10 30.99 6.22
N PHE A 106 5.70 30.75 7.46
CA PHE A 106 5.22 31.82 8.32
C PHE A 106 6.43 32.72 8.59
N LEU A 107 6.51 33.81 7.84
CA LEU A 107 7.35 34.95 8.18
C LEU A 107 6.75 35.56 9.47
N GLU A 108 7.35 35.25 10.61
CA GLU A 108 7.17 36.09 11.79
C GLU A 108 7.88 37.43 11.52
N GLY A 109 7.12 38.51 11.63
CA GLY A 109 7.59 39.89 11.53
C GLY A 109 7.82 40.54 12.89
#